data_AF-A0A1I5KRX5-F1
#
_entry.id   AF-A0A1I5KRX5-F1
#
_cell.length_a   1.000
_cell.length_b   1.000
_cell.length_c   1.000
_cell.angle_alpha   90.00
_cell.angle_beta   90.00
_cell.angle_gamma   90.00
#
_symmetry.space_group_name_H-M   'P 1'
#
loop_
_entity.id
_entity.type
_entity.pdbx_description
1 polymer ?
#
loop_
_entity_poly.entity_id
_entity_poly.type
_entity_poly.pdbx_seq_one_letter_code
_entity_poly.pdbx_strand_id
1 'polypeptide(L)'
;MKKLVTIGLSLVTAGMLLASPNDSYDSGLKRAIDSTNSLIMDNHFIKAGVSDDGTFGVNGNTKPGFELDPDGEGNYTFVKEDGTEVIPDYLTPGSPFEGFSIKFTLDDNSTVYKVNENSYTTDITESNITAVDKSTDGNITAVMHQAIVSEGATNYIEIKQLYTLVPGSTTLNIQVYITNISDQTLKDVKYARFLDPDPDNLVYGDFDTKNQLGLNIETPDGNITLPSQNIAYALGAKTNMPVGLFTFDEKYEHNAVISPSWTKDPDKILLGGCDGDGDENATSCSDGDYTIGMAFKVNEIMPGETVVLNLGYLFGNSLAEAIESSTKAVLDKTFIDSLGLGWHLVGTSEAILDMSIFDSADIVWVYQDGSWQWYTVNDIYKPTLVDSGFPEIKSIKPLSGIWVYKKEITIPVIETITTSSSADLGTVYMVSESEIISKKFDLVDDTGSTVTVEFNSDYTVTVVDADGSTYDYTWSVDSDGKLFLTSEGEDITVTFYGPVEAGTKLYLEFDDGTSEVNTITLVTDI
;
A
#
# COMPACT_ATOMS: atom_id res chain seq x y z
N MET A 1 -18.28 46.18 7.71
CA MET A 1 -17.34 45.57 6.74
C MET A 1 -16.35 44.71 7.49
N LYS A 2 -16.59 43.41 7.57
CA LYS A 2 -15.60 42.41 7.98
C LYS A 2 -15.55 41.38 6.85
N LYS A 3 -14.41 41.28 6.17
CA LYS A 3 -14.14 40.26 5.15
C LYS A 3 -14.15 38.90 5.85
N LEU A 4 -15.11 38.05 5.49
CA LEU A 4 -15.06 36.62 5.75
C LEU A 4 -14.23 36.03 4.59
N VAL A 5 -13.06 35.49 4.92
CA VAL A 5 -12.30 34.63 4.00
C VAL A 5 -12.83 33.24 4.23
N THR A 6 -13.62 32.74 3.28
CA THR A 6 -14.07 31.35 3.23
C THR A 6 -12.92 30.52 2.66
N ILE A 7 -12.25 29.74 3.50
CA ILE A 7 -11.34 28.68 3.05
C ILE A 7 -12.22 27.44 2.93
N GLY A 8 -12.50 27.02 1.68
CA GLY A 8 -13.19 25.77 1.40
C GLY A 8 -12.28 24.59 1.74
N LEU A 9 -12.61 23.89 2.82
CA LEU A 9 -11.99 22.61 3.15
C LEU A 9 -12.73 21.55 2.34
N SER A 10 -12.09 21.05 1.27
CA SER A 10 -12.57 19.91 0.50
C SER A 10 -12.51 18.68 1.41
N LEU A 11 -13.66 18.04 1.62
CA LEU A 11 -13.76 16.74 2.27
C LEU A 11 -13.22 15.71 1.27
N VAL A 12 -12.01 15.20 1.52
CA VAL A 12 -11.46 14.07 0.77
C VAL A 12 -12.13 12.81 1.32
N THR A 13 -13.07 12.23 0.57
CA THR A 13 -13.50 10.85 0.75
C THR A 13 -12.35 9.94 0.30
N ALA A 14 -11.43 9.67 1.23
CA ALA A 14 -10.43 8.61 1.08
C ALA A 14 -10.97 7.35 1.76
N GLY A 15 -11.53 6.45 0.96
CA GLY A 15 -11.90 5.10 1.38
C GLY A 15 -11.54 4.15 0.26
N MET A 16 -10.24 3.91 0.05
CA MET A 16 -9.77 2.84 -0.82
C MET A 16 -8.63 2.08 -0.14
N LEU A 17 -8.79 0.77 -0.15
CA LEU A 17 -8.11 -0.28 0.61
C LEU A 17 -6.58 -0.32 0.35
N LEU A 18 -5.78 -0.44 1.42
CA LEU A 18 -4.36 -0.82 1.39
C LEU A 18 -4.24 -2.13 2.17
N ALA A 19 -3.58 -3.16 1.61
CA ALA A 19 -3.46 -4.49 2.26
C ALA A 19 -2.02 -4.98 2.43
N SER A 20 -1.91 -6.02 3.27
CA SER A 20 -0.73 -6.73 3.83
C SER A 20 0.33 -7.21 2.84
N PRO A 21 1.56 -6.64 2.86
CA PRO A 21 2.73 -7.20 2.22
C PRO A 21 3.39 -8.27 3.10
N ASN A 22 2.89 -9.50 3.10
CA ASN A 22 3.75 -10.63 3.42
C ASN A 22 3.29 -11.87 2.67
N ASP A 23 3.84 -12.00 1.48
CA ASP A 23 4.54 -13.21 1.12
C ASP A 23 5.70 -12.79 0.21
N SER A 24 6.88 -13.39 0.43
CA SER A 24 8.04 -13.16 -0.42
C SER A 24 7.85 -13.89 -1.76
N TYR A 25 6.98 -13.35 -2.60
CA TYR A 25 6.84 -13.69 -4.00
C TYR A 25 7.43 -12.54 -4.82
N ASP A 26 8.15 -12.87 -5.89
CA ASP A 26 8.64 -11.90 -6.86
C ASP A 26 7.44 -11.41 -7.70
N SER A 27 6.56 -10.61 -7.09
CA SER A 27 5.50 -9.86 -7.77
C SER A 27 6.18 -8.78 -8.60
N GLY A 28 6.67 -9.19 -9.77
CA GLY A 28 7.41 -8.36 -10.68
C GLY A 28 6.49 -7.94 -11.81
N LEU A 29 6.30 -6.62 -11.97
CA LEU A 29 5.81 -6.03 -13.22
C LEU A 29 6.65 -6.56 -14.39
N LYS A 30 6.12 -7.55 -15.09
CA LYS A 30 6.76 -8.12 -16.28
C LYS A 30 6.20 -7.36 -17.46
N ARG A 31 7.08 -6.66 -18.17
CA ARG A 31 6.75 -6.19 -19.51
C ARG A 31 6.55 -7.44 -20.36
N ALA A 32 5.35 -7.62 -20.92
CA ALA A 32 5.18 -8.64 -21.94
C ALA A 32 6.11 -8.25 -23.09
N ILE A 33 7.19 -9.00 -23.30
CA ILE A 33 8.09 -8.78 -24.43
C ILE A 33 7.44 -9.46 -25.64
N ASP A 34 6.32 -8.91 -26.09
CA ASP A 34 5.84 -9.06 -27.47
C ASP A 34 5.64 -7.65 -28.04
N SER A 35 5.50 -7.56 -29.36
CA SER A 35 5.18 -6.41 -30.21
C SER A 35 3.97 -5.56 -29.78
N THR A 36 3.32 -5.88 -28.66
CA THR A 36 2.16 -5.22 -28.07
C THR A 36 2.62 -4.47 -26.82
N ASN A 37 2.41 -3.16 -26.73
CA ASN A 37 2.84 -2.39 -25.55
C ASN A 37 1.92 -2.70 -24.35
N SER A 38 2.03 -3.89 -23.76
CA SER A 38 1.23 -4.31 -22.61
C SER A 38 2.12 -4.53 -21.37
N LEU A 39 1.53 -4.33 -20.19
CA LEU A 39 2.16 -4.61 -18.90
C LEU A 39 1.37 -5.69 -18.18
N ILE A 40 2.08 -6.67 -17.62
CA ILE A 40 1.46 -7.72 -16.83
C ILE A 40 1.54 -7.33 -15.36
N MET A 41 0.39 -7.37 -14.70
CA MET A 41 0.24 -7.21 -13.26
C MET A 41 -0.07 -8.57 -12.64
N ASP A 42 0.53 -8.87 -11.49
CA ASP A 42 0.20 -10.04 -10.71
C ASP A 42 0.24 -9.78 -9.19
N ASN A 43 -0.54 -10.58 -8.46
CA ASN A 43 -0.36 -10.85 -7.03
C ASN A 43 -0.43 -12.38 -6.82
N HIS A 44 -0.78 -12.85 -5.62
CA HIS A 44 -0.92 -14.28 -5.33
C HIS A 44 -2.15 -14.94 -5.94
N PHE A 45 -3.17 -14.15 -6.25
CA PHE A 45 -4.47 -14.63 -6.68
C PHE A 45 -4.75 -14.27 -8.13
N ILE A 46 -4.37 -13.07 -8.59
CA ILE A 46 -4.78 -12.52 -9.87
C ILE A 46 -3.56 -12.20 -10.70
N LYS A 47 -3.59 -12.61 -11.97
CA LYS A 47 -2.71 -12.10 -13.02
C LYS A 47 -3.56 -11.46 -14.12
N ALA A 48 -3.23 -10.22 -14.48
CA ALA A 48 -3.94 -9.47 -15.49
C ALA A 48 -2.99 -8.75 -16.45
N GLY A 49 -3.31 -8.79 -17.74
CA GLY A 49 -2.62 -7.99 -18.75
C GLY A 49 -3.30 -6.64 -18.92
N VAL A 50 -2.55 -5.54 -18.97
CA VAL A 50 -3.04 -4.20 -19.29
C VAL A 50 -2.44 -3.78 -20.63
N SER A 51 -3.29 -3.41 -21.59
CA SER A 51 -2.87 -2.90 -22.90
C SER A 51 -2.70 -1.38 -22.92
N ASP A 52 -1.97 -0.87 -23.92
CA ASP A 52 -1.65 0.55 -24.06
C ASP A 52 -2.87 1.42 -24.37
N ASP A 53 -3.97 0.84 -24.83
CA ASP A 53 -5.29 1.47 -24.99
C ASP A 53 -6.12 1.48 -23.69
N GLY A 54 -5.57 0.94 -22.60
CA GLY A 54 -6.16 0.96 -21.27
C GLY A 54 -7.16 -0.14 -21.01
N THR A 55 -7.35 -1.10 -21.91
CA THR A 55 -8.18 -2.29 -21.64
C THR A 55 -7.38 -3.37 -20.93
N PHE A 56 -8.07 -4.39 -20.42
CA PHE A 56 -7.48 -5.63 -19.93
C PHE A 56 -7.37 -6.68 -21.06
N GLY A 57 -6.45 -7.63 -20.86
CA GLY A 57 -5.99 -8.56 -21.89
C GLY A 57 -4.78 -8.02 -22.65
N VAL A 58 -4.00 -8.90 -23.28
CA VAL A 58 -2.80 -8.53 -24.05
C VAL A 58 -3.19 -8.44 -25.54
N ASN A 59 -3.96 -7.41 -25.92
CA ASN A 59 -4.49 -7.22 -27.29
C ASN A 59 -5.41 -8.36 -27.76
N GLY A 60 -6.57 -8.48 -27.14
CA GLY A 60 -7.60 -9.46 -27.48
C GLY A 60 -7.33 -10.82 -26.83
N ASN A 61 -7.13 -11.85 -27.65
CA ASN A 61 -7.06 -13.25 -27.21
C ASN A 61 -5.73 -13.67 -26.56
N THR A 62 -4.75 -12.77 -26.44
CA THR A 62 -3.45 -13.13 -25.84
C THR A 62 -3.54 -13.04 -24.32
N LYS A 63 -3.06 -14.09 -23.66
CA LYS A 63 -2.97 -14.17 -22.20
C LYS A 63 -1.82 -13.32 -21.62
N PRO A 64 -1.94 -12.87 -20.37
CA PRO A 64 -3.08 -13.05 -19.46
C PRO A 64 -4.24 -12.08 -19.75
N GLY A 65 -5.48 -12.59 -19.71
CA GLY A 65 -6.68 -11.78 -19.56
C GLY A 65 -6.90 -11.43 -18.09
N PHE A 66 -7.73 -12.24 -17.43
CA PHE A 66 -7.82 -12.29 -15.97
C PHE A 66 -7.63 -13.74 -15.53
N GLU A 67 -6.42 -14.10 -15.11
CA GLU A 67 -6.13 -15.43 -14.59
C GLU A 67 -6.29 -15.40 -13.07
N LEU A 68 -7.02 -16.38 -12.52
CA LEU A 68 -7.19 -16.56 -11.09
C LEU A 68 -6.43 -17.82 -10.65
N ASP A 69 -5.55 -17.65 -9.66
CA ASP A 69 -5.13 -18.70 -8.75
C ASP A 69 -6.05 -18.67 -7.52
N PRO A 70 -6.96 -19.65 -7.40
CA PRO A 70 -7.87 -19.74 -6.27
C PRO A 70 -7.18 -19.99 -4.92
N ASP A 71 -6.03 -20.64 -4.92
CA ASP A 71 -5.37 -21.08 -3.68
C ASP A 71 -4.41 -20.00 -3.13
N GLY A 72 -4.15 -18.95 -3.90
CA GLY A 72 -3.30 -17.83 -3.47
C GLY A 72 -1.82 -18.20 -3.39
N GLU A 73 -1.39 -19.23 -4.11
CA GLU A 73 -0.01 -19.72 -4.13
C GLU A 73 0.83 -19.10 -5.26
N GLY A 74 0.23 -18.28 -6.13
CA GLY A 74 0.82 -17.80 -7.39
C GLY A 74 0.86 -18.87 -8.50
N ASN A 75 0.15 -19.99 -8.31
CA ASN A 75 0.01 -21.12 -9.20
C ASN A 75 -1.32 -21.04 -9.98
N TYR A 76 -1.32 -20.31 -11.09
CA TYR A 76 -2.48 -20.09 -11.95
C TYR A 76 -2.96 -21.33 -12.73
N THR A 77 -2.50 -22.53 -12.37
CA THR A 77 -2.75 -23.76 -13.13
C THR A 77 -3.80 -24.62 -12.43
N PHE A 78 -4.91 -24.85 -13.12
CA PHE A 78 -5.97 -25.77 -12.75
C PHE A 78 -5.80 -27.13 -13.42
N VAL A 79 -5.96 -28.23 -12.68
CA VAL A 79 -5.88 -29.60 -13.21
C VAL A 79 -7.30 -30.14 -13.43
N LYS A 80 -7.66 -30.45 -14.67
CA LYS A 80 -8.93 -31.11 -15.02
C LYS A 80 -9.00 -32.52 -14.43
N GLU A 81 -10.21 -33.09 -14.34
CA GLU A 81 -10.41 -34.47 -13.89
C GLU A 81 -9.62 -35.52 -14.69
N ASP A 82 -9.29 -35.22 -15.96
CA ASP A 82 -8.49 -36.08 -16.83
C ASP A 82 -6.97 -35.92 -16.67
N GLY A 83 -6.53 -35.04 -15.75
CA GLY A 83 -5.13 -34.73 -15.47
C GLY A 83 -4.54 -33.63 -16.34
N THR A 84 -5.33 -32.97 -17.21
CA THR A 84 -4.85 -31.87 -18.05
C THR A 84 -4.74 -30.57 -17.26
N GLU A 85 -3.58 -29.92 -17.32
CA GLU A 85 -3.36 -28.58 -16.77
C GLU A 85 -3.89 -27.48 -17.70
N VAL A 86 -4.66 -26.54 -17.15
CA VAL A 86 -5.23 -25.38 -17.83
C VAL A 86 -5.14 -24.17 -16.92
N ILE A 87 -4.87 -22.99 -17.47
CA ILE A 87 -4.91 -21.74 -16.72
C ILE A 87 -6.29 -21.12 -16.87
N PRO A 88 -7.13 -21.06 -15.80
CA PRO A 88 -8.41 -20.36 -15.84
C PRO A 88 -8.18 -18.91 -16.27
N ASP A 89 -9.00 -18.43 -17.19
CA ASP A 89 -8.96 -17.05 -17.67
C ASP A 89 -10.39 -16.61 -17.93
N TYR A 90 -10.80 -15.52 -17.30
CA TYR A 90 -12.18 -15.02 -17.37
C TYR A 90 -12.43 -14.15 -18.62
N LEU A 91 -11.40 -13.77 -19.36
CA LEU A 91 -11.51 -12.74 -20.40
C LEU A 91 -11.02 -13.20 -21.77
N THR A 92 -9.88 -13.87 -21.86
CA THR A 92 -9.32 -14.26 -23.17
C THR A 92 -10.05 -15.35 -23.94
N PRO A 93 -10.97 -16.16 -23.37
CA PRO A 93 -11.69 -17.13 -24.17
C PRO A 93 -12.57 -16.49 -25.27
N GLY A 94 -12.81 -17.25 -26.34
CA GLY A 94 -13.76 -16.88 -27.39
C GLY A 94 -13.49 -15.54 -28.08
N SER A 95 -14.34 -14.57 -27.78
CA SER A 95 -14.33 -13.21 -28.33
C SER A 95 -14.20 -12.22 -27.18
N PRO A 96 -12.97 -11.97 -26.69
CA PRO A 96 -12.73 -11.18 -25.49
C PRO A 96 -13.43 -9.83 -25.59
N PHE A 97 -14.10 -9.44 -24.53
CA PHE A 97 -14.80 -8.17 -24.49
C PHE A 97 -14.59 -7.55 -23.12
N GLU A 98 -13.57 -6.72 -23.03
CA GLU A 98 -13.35 -5.84 -21.88
C GLU A 98 -13.00 -4.47 -22.40
N GLY A 99 -13.58 -3.44 -21.79
CA GLY A 99 -13.27 -2.10 -22.19
C GLY A 99 -13.94 -1.04 -21.36
N PHE A 100 -13.76 0.19 -21.82
CA PHE A 100 -14.38 1.36 -21.22
C PHE A 100 -14.84 2.33 -22.31
N SER A 101 -15.81 3.16 -21.95
CA SER A 101 -16.31 4.22 -22.82
C SER A 101 -16.49 5.52 -22.07
N ILE A 102 -16.44 6.62 -22.83
CA ILE A 102 -16.70 7.96 -22.33
C ILE A 102 -17.65 8.68 -23.27
N LYS A 103 -18.62 9.39 -22.69
CA LYS A 103 -19.63 10.16 -23.41
C LYS A 103 -19.80 11.52 -22.77
N PHE A 104 -19.85 12.57 -23.58
CA PHE A 104 -20.07 13.93 -23.09
C PHE A 104 -20.64 14.82 -24.18
N THR A 105 -21.22 15.94 -23.77
CA THR A 105 -21.87 16.94 -24.63
C THR A 105 -21.07 18.24 -24.60
N LEU A 106 -20.82 18.81 -25.77
CA LEU A 106 -20.14 20.09 -25.98
C LEU A 106 -21.11 21.27 -25.88
N ASP A 107 -20.57 22.49 -25.87
CA ASP A 107 -21.39 23.71 -25.76
C ASP A 107 -22.32 23.94 -26.96
N ASP A 108 -22.02 23.36 -28.12
CA ASP A 108 -22.88 23.39 -29.30
C ASP A 108 -23.98 22.30 -29.29
N ASN A 109 -24.09 21.54 -28.19
CA ASN A 109 -24.94 20.38 -28.01
C ASN A 109 -24.61 19.16 -28.89
N SER A 110 -23.42 19.12 -29.50
CA SER A 110 -22.92 17.88 -30.09
C SER A 110 -22.44 16.91 -29.02
N THR A 111 -22.56 15.61 -29.28
CA THR A 111 -22.12 14.55 -28.37
C THR A 111 -20.85 13.92 -28.90
N VAL A 112 -19.85 13.80 -28.03
CA VAL A 112 -18.66 12.97 -28.25
C VAL A 112 -18.87 11.66 -27.52
N TYR A 113 -18.66 10.55 -28.22
CA TYR A 113 -18.72 9.19 -27.66
C TYR A 113 -17.52 8.41 -28.19
N LYS A 114 -16.74 7.83 -27.28
CA LYS A 114 -15.50 7.10 -27.60
C LYS A 114 -15.44 5.82 -26.78
N VAL A 115 -14.96 4.76 -27.40
CA VAL A 115 -14.83 3.44 -26.79
C VAL A 115 -13.45 2.85 -27.07
N ASN A 116 -12.85 2.28 -26.03
CA ASN A 116 -11.78 1.30 -26.19
C ASN A 116 -12.27 -0.04 -25.65
N GLU A 117 -12.06 -1.10 -26.41
CA GLU A 117 -12.44 -2.47 -26.12
C GLU A 117 -11.44 -3.42 -26.78
N ASN A 118 -11.00 -4.42 -26.01
CA ASN A 118 -9.80 -5.19 -26.25
C ASN A 118 -9.78 -6.07 -27.52
N SER A 119 -10.91 -6.28 -28.19
CA SER A 119 -10.99 -7.09 -29.43
C SER A 119 -11.48 -6.34 -30.67
N TYR A 120 -12.32 -5.31 -30.54
CA TYR A 120 -12.99 -4.72 -31.71
C TYR A 120 -12.87 -3.22 -31.89
N THR A 121 -12.65 -2.42 -30.86
CA THR A 121 -12.77 -0.94 -30.98
C THR A 121 -11.68 -0.23 -30.22
N THR A 122 -10.97 0.68 -30.88
CA THR A 122 -9.95 1.55 -30.25
C THR A 122 -10.13 2.98 -30.76
N ASP A 123 -11.06 3.73 -30.18
CA ASP A 123 -11.34 5.12 -30.57
C ASP A 123 -10.36 6.12 -29.93
N ILE A 124 -9.78 5.76 -28.77
CA ILE A 124 -8.85 6.60 -28.00
C ILE A 124 -7.44 6.04 -28.21
N THR A 125 -6.71 6.64 -29.15
CA THR A 125 -5.43 6.11 -29.66
C THR A 125 -4.19 6.85 -29.17
N GLU A 126 -4.35 8.08 -28.67
CA GLU A 126 -3.28 8.82 -28.00
C GLU A 126 -3.17 8.34 -26.56
N SER A 127 -2.59 7.16 -26.37
CA SER A 127 -2.51 6.50 -25.07
C SER A 127 -1.15 5.86 -24.81
N ASN A 128 -0.86 5.66 -23.52
CA ASN A 128 0.32 4.95 -23.06
C ASN A 128 0.07 4.30 -21.70
N ILE A 129 0.87 3.29 -21.40
CA ILE A 129 0.92 2.68 -20.07
C ILE A 129 2.31 2.80 -19.46
N THR A 130 2.35 2.97 -18.15
CA THR A 130 3.58 2.93 -17.36
C THR A 130 3.38 2.08 -16.12
N ALA A 131 4.41 1.29 -15.80
CA ALA A 131 4.55 0.70 -14.48
C ALA A 131 4.58 1.81 -13.43
N VAL A 132 3.83 1.64 -12.35
CA VAL A 132 3.91 2.52 -11.18
C VAL A 132 4.72 1.77 -10.13
N ASP A 133 5.92 2.27 -9.85
CA ASP A 133 6.75 1.73 -8.78
C ASP A 133 6.12 2.09 -7.43
N LYS A 134 5.49 1.10 -6.79
CA LYS A 134 4.97 1.18 -5.42
C LYS A 134 5.79 0.31 -4.46
N SER A 135 7.06 0.08 -4.74
CA SER A 135 7.96 -0.74 -3.90
C SER A 135 8.03 -0.32 -2.43
N THR A 136 7.66 0.93 -2.08
CA THR A 136 7.57 1.42 -0.69
C THR A 136 6.25 1.08 0.02
N ASP A 137 5.20 0.75 -0.72
CA ASP A 137 3.85 0.47 -0.23
C ASP A 137 3.59 -1.05 -0.12
N GLY A 138 4.66 -1.84 -0.24
CA GLY A 138 4.73 -3.27 -0.03
C GLY A 138 3.99 -4.13 -1.07
N ASN A 139 4.73 -4.51 -2.12
CA ASN A 139 4.32 -5.49 -3.15
C ASN A 139 3.04 -5.17 -3.94
N ILE A 140 2.56 -3.91 -3.91
CA ILE A 140 1.44 -3.49 -4.75
C ILE A 140 1.89 -3.45 -6.22
N THR A 141 1.27 -4.28 -7.06
CA THR A 141 1.46 -4.21 -8.51
C THR A 141 0.48 -3.20 -9.10
N ALA A 142 1.01 -2.13 -9.68
CA ALA A 142 0.20 -1.05 -10.24
C ALA A 142 0.64 -0.62 -11.65
N VAL A 143 -0.34 -0.33 -12.50
CA VAL A 143 -0.15 0.19 -13.86
C VAL A 143 -0.99 1.46 -14.01
N MET A 144 -0.35 2.50 -14.54
CA MET A 144 -1.03 3.72 -14.95
C MET A 144 -1.24 3.67 -16.45
N HIS A 145 -2.49 3.76 -16.89
CA HIS A 145 -2.84 4.09 -18.26
C HIS A 145 -3.15 5.59 -18.34
N GLN A 146 -2.65 6.27 -19.37
CA GLN A 146 -2.96 7.66 -19.66
C GLN A 146 -3.38 7.79 -21.11
N ALA A 147 -4.45 8.53 -21.38
CA ALA A 147 -4.95 8.75 -22.73
C ALA A 147 -5.59 10.12 -22.93
N ILE A 148 -5.61 10.59 -24.18
CA ILE A 148 -6.26 11.82 -24.60
C ILE A 148 -7.48 11.52 -25.47
N VAL A 149 -8.64 12.04 -25.06
CA VAL A 149 -9.89 11.94 -25.79
C VAL A 149 -10.08 13.18 -26.64
N SER A 150 -10.15 12.97 -27.95
CA SER A 150 -10.21 14.05 -28.95
C SER A 150 -11.38 13.86 -29.92
N GLU A 151 -11.88 14.98 -30.44
CA GLU A 151 -12.81 15.00 -31.58
C GLU A 151 -12.30 16.01 -32.61
N GLY A 152 -11.99 15.51 -33.81
CA GLY A 152 -11.25 16.29 -34.81
C GLY A 152 -9.85 16.66 -34.32
N ALA A 153 -9.51 17.95 -34.39
CA ALA A 153 -8.20 18.48 -33.97
C ALA A 153 -8.20 19.01 -32.52
N THR A 154 -9.28 18.81 -31.76
CA THR A 154 -9.44 19.34 -30.42
C THR A 154 -9.35 18.22 -29.39
N ASN A 155 -8.53 18.43 -28.38
CA ASN A 155 -8.38 17.54 -27.23
C ASN A 155 -9.31 18.03 -26.11
N TYR A 156 -10.13 17.14 -25.56
CA TYR A 156 -11.15 17.50 -24.58
C TYR A 156 -10.84 16.98 -23.19
N ILE A 157 -10.49 15.70 -23.09
CA ILE A 157 -10.31 15.02 -21.83
C ILE A 157 -8.95 14.32 -21.81
N GLU A 158 -8.23 14.47 -20.70
CA GLU A 158 -7.20 13.52 -20.31
C GLU A 158 -7.82 12.50 -19.35
N ILE A 159 -7.74 11.21 -19.72
CA ILE A 159 -8.11 10.09 -18.85
C ILE A 159 -6.83 9.49 -18.30
N LYS A 160 -6.76 9.34 -16.97
CA LYS A 160 -5.77 8.46 -16.33
C LYS A 160 -6.49 7.35 -15.58
N GLN A 161 -6.07 6.11 -15.78
CA GLN A 161 -6.61 4.94 -15.11
C GLN A 161 -5.49 4.28 -14.32
N LEU A 162 -5.59 4.30 -12.99
CA LEU A 162 -4.69 3.59 -12.10
C LEU A 162 -5.29 2.23 -11.80
N TYR A 163 -4.64 1.19 -12.31
CA TYR A 163 -4.93 -0.20 -12.01
C TYR A 163 -4.05 -0.66 -10.86
N THR A 164 -4.63 -1.36 -9.89
CA THR A 164 -3.92 -1.79 -8.69
C THR A 164 -4.38 -3.17 -8.27
N LEU A 165 -3.46 -4.12 -8.25
CA LEU A 165 -3.63 -5.39 -7.54
C LEU A 165 -3.10 -5.24 -6.13
N VAL A 166 -3.98 -5.49 -5.17
CA VAL A 166 -3.66 -5.41 -3.76
C VAL A 166 -3.07 -6.75 -3.30
N PRO A 167 -1.91 -6.79 -2.63
CA PRO A 167 -1.35 -8.04 -2.09
C PRO A 167 -2.37 -8.80 -1.23
N GLY A 168 -2.40 -10.12 -1.37
CA GLY A 168 -3.30 -10.97 -0.59
C GLY A 168 -4.81 -10.83 -0.92
N SER A 169 -5.17 -10.03 -1.93
CA SER A 169 -6.57 -9.78 -2.29
C SER A 169 -6.95 -10.40 -3.63
N THR A 170 -8.21 -10.84 -3.73
CA THR A 170 -8.85 -11.22 -5.00
C THR A 170 -9.58 -10.04 -5.64
N THR A 171 -9.14 -8.81 -5.40
CA THR A 171 -9.69 -7.59 -6.02
C THR A 171 -8.68 -6.89 -6.91
N LEU A 172 -9.14 -6.41 -8.06
CA LEU A 172 -8.46 -5.42 -8.87
C LEU A 172 -9.14 -4.07 -8.69
N ASN A 173 -8.39 -3.08 -8.21
CA ASN A 173 -8.87 -1.72 -8.00
C ASN A 173 -8.57 -0.83 -9.20
N ILE A 174 -9.53 0.04 -9.53
CA ILE A 174 -9.46 0.97 -10.65
C ILE A 174 -9.84 2.37 -10.15
N GLN A 175 -8.91 3.31 -10.30
CA GLN A 175 -9.20 4.74 -10.12
C GLN A 175 -9.14 5.43 -11.47
N VAL A 176 -10.22 6.09 -11.85
CA VAL A 176 -10.33 6.80 -13.14
C VAL A 176 -10.34 8.29 -12.87
N TYR A 177 -9.29 8.97 -13.31
CA TYR A 177 -9.17 10.41 -13.28
C TYR A 177 -9.59 10.95 -14.65
N ILE A 178 -10.59 11.82 -14.67
CA ILE A 178 -11.11 12.45 -15.89
C ILE A 178 -10.87 13.94 -15.75
N THR A 179 -9.90 14.47 -16.51
CA THR A 179 -9.55 15.89 -16.49
C THR A 179 -10.03 16.57 -17.75
N ASN A 180 -10.84 17.62 -17.63
CA ASN A 180 -11.16 18.46 -18.77
C ASN A 180 -9.96 19.35 -19.10
N ILE A 181 -9.32 19.11 -20.23
CA ILE A 181 -8.15 19.85 -20.72
C ILE A 181 -8.50 20.85 -21.82
N SER A 182 -9.78 20.96 -22.19
CA SER A 182 -10.27 21.98 -23.12
C SER A 182 -10.56 23.32 -22.43
N ASP A 183 -10.93 24.32 -23.23
CA ASP A 183 -11.34 25.65 -22.76
C ASP A 183 -12.85 25.79 -22.52
N GLN A 184 -13.65 24.76 -22.82
CA GLN A 184 -15.10 24.76 -22.65
C GLN A 184 -15.56 23.83 -21.53
N THR A 185 -16.76 24.07 -21.01
CA THR A 185 -17.35 23.17 -20.00
C THR A 185 -17.90 21.93 -20.68
N LEU A 186 -17.48 20.75 -20.23
CA LEU A 186 -18.02 19.49 -20.72
C LEU A 186 -19.27 19.15 -19.90
N LYS A 187 -20.37 18.82 -20.59
CA LYS A 187 -21.67 18.54 -19.96
C LYS A 187 -22.03 17.08 -20.16
N ASP A 188 -22.92 16.60 -19.29
CA ASP A 188 -23.42 15.23 -19.30
C ASP A 188 -22.30 14.18 -19.43
N VAL A 189 -21.18 14.41 -18.71
CA VAL A 189 -20.01 13.53 -18.76
C VAL A 189 -20.34 12.22 -18.06
N LYS A 190 -20.16 11.13 -18.81
CA LYS A 190 -20.40 9.76 -18.37
C LYS A 190 -19.24 8.86 -18.73
N TYR A 191 -18.94 7.92 -17.85
CA TYR A 191 -17.91 6.90 -18.04
C TYR A 191 -18.56 5.53 -17.81
N ALA A 192 -18.20 4.54 -18.61
CA ALA A 192 -18.58 3.16 -18.36
C ALA A 192 -17.41 2.20 -18.51
N ARG A 193 -17.51 1.07 -17.82
CA ARG A 193 -16.64 -0.10 -17.96
C ARG A 193 -17.51 -1.35 -18.13
N PHE A 194 -17.04 -2.31 -18.92
CA PHE A 194 -17.79 -3.51 -19.26
C PHE A 194 -16.86 -4.70 -19.50
N LEU A 195 -17.40 -5.91 -19.26
CA LEU A 195 -16.71 -7.19 -19.33
C LEU A 195 -17.67 -8.27 -19.85
N ASP A 196 -17.19 -9.19 -20.68
CA ASP A 196 -17.79 -10.50 -20.97
C ASP A 196 -17.08 -11.61 -20.18
N PRO A 197 -17.71 -12.16 -19.13
CA PRO A 197 -17.09 -13.18 -18.29
C PRO A 197 -17.16 -14.60 -18.84
N ASP A 198 -16.00 -15.24 -18.99
CA ASP A 198 -15.87 -16.63 -19.48
C ASP A 198 -15.12 -17.60 -18.54
N PRO A 199 -15.43 -17.64 -17.23
CA PRO A 199 -14.66 -18.43 -16.25
C PRO A 199 -14.57 -19.94 -16.55
N ASP A 200 -15.61 -20.51 -17.17
CA ASP A 200 -15.71 -21.95 -17.40
C ASP A 200 -15.23 -22.40 -18.78
N ASN A 201 -14.85 -21.46 -19.66
CA ASN A 201 -14.64 -21.81 -21.06
C ASN A 201 -13.41 -22.69 -21.27
N LEU A 202 -12.27 -22.32 -20.67
CA LEU A 202 -11.03 -23.07 -20.88
C LEU A 202 -11.07 -24.45 -20.23
N VAL A 203 -11.86 -24.61 -19.16
CA VAL A 203 -11.98 -25.86 -18.42
C VAL A 203 -13.07 -26.76 -19.02
N TYR A 204 -14.24 -26.21 -19.32
CA TYR A 204 -15.44 -26.96 -19.70
C TYR A 204 -15.98 -26.66 -21.11
N GLY A 205 -15.43 -25.67 -21.81
CA GLY A 205 -15.92 -25.22 -23.12
C GLY A 205 -17.27 -24.50 -23.05
N ASP A 206 -17.61 -23.97 -21.88
CA ASP A 206 -18.89 -23.31 -21.59
C ASP A 206 -18.66 -21.79 -21.47
N PHE A 207 -19.44 -21.01 -22.22
CA PHE A 207 -19.45 -19.54 -22.19
C PHE A 207 -20.58 -19.01 -21.29
N ASP A 208 -21.57 -19.86 -20.95
CA ASP A 208 -22.71 -19.41 -20.17
C ASP A 208 -22.31 -19.12 -18.72
N THR A 209 -22.80 -18.01 -18.20
CA THR A 209 -22.63 -17.62 -16.80
C THR A 209 -23.98 -17.45 -16.10
N LYS A 210 -23.97 -17.50 -14.76
CA LYS A 210 -25.10 -17.12 -13.91
C LYS A 210 -24.88 -15.68 -13.47
N ASN A 211 -25.68 -14.76 -14.00
CA ASN A 211 -25.50 -13.32 -13.84
C ASN A 211 -26.49 -12.75 -12.84
N GLN A 212 -26.02 -11.85 -11.97
CA GLN A 212 -26.85 -11.25 -10.92
C GLN A 212 -26.47 -9.79 -10.67
N LEU A 213 -27.48 -9.00 -10.29
CA LEU A 213 -27.33 -7.62 -9.83
C LEU A 213 -27.56 -7.56 -8.34
N GLY A 214 -26.76 -6.74 -7.66
CA GLY A 214 -26.84 -6.58 -6.23
C GLY A 214 -26.43 -7.85 -5.50
N LEU A 215 -26.15 -7.71 -4.22
CA LEU A 215 -25.48 -8.73 -3.44
C LEU A 215 -25.99 -8.68 -2.02
N ASN A 216 -26.31 -9.85 -1.47
CA ASN A 216 -26.63 -9.97 -0.06
C ASN A 216 -26.01 -11.27 0.45
N ILE A 217 -24.92 -11.15 1.21
CA ILE A 217 -24.21 -12.29 1.79
C ILE A 217 -24.22 -12.16 3.30
N GLU A 218 -24.66 -13.23 3.96
CA GLU A 218 -24.48 -13.37 5.41
C GLU A 218 -23.04 -13.79 5.68
N THR A 219 -22.26 -12.96 6.37
CA THR A 219 -20.93 -13.34 6.88
C THR A 219 -21.00 -13.56 8.39
N PRO A 220 -20.01 -14.26 8.99
CA PRO A 220 -19.92 -14.37 10.45
C PRO A 220 -19.89 -13.02 11.18
N ASP A 221 -19.41 -11.96 10.50
CA ASP A 221 -19.20 -10.62 11.04
C ASP A 221 -20.38 -9.67 10.74
N GLY A 222 -21.33 -10.09 9.89
CA GLY A 222 -22.55 -9.35 9.57
C GLY A 222 -23.03 -9.58 8.13
N ASN A 223 -24.23 -9.10 7.81
CA ASN A 223 -24.71 -9.17 6.42
C ASN A 223 -24.04 -8.06 5.60
N ILE A 224 -23.33 -8.45 4.54
CA ILE A 224 -22.82 -7.53 3.53
C ILE A 224 -23.88 -7.43 2.44
N THR A 225 -24.41 -6.21 2.26
CA THR A 225 -25.39 -5.92 1.22
C THR A 225 -24.85 -4.84 0.28
N LEU A 226 -24.67 -5.18 -1.00
CA LEU A 226 -24.50 -4.20 -2.06
C LEU A 226 -25.81 -4.10 -2.85
N PRO A 227 -26.35 -2.89 -3.05
CA PRO A 227 -27.56 -2.75 -3.84
C PRO A 227 -27.30 -3.01 -5.34
N SER A 228 -28.37 -3.22 -6.10
CA SER A 228 -28.34 -3.58 -7.53
C SER A 228 -27.48 -2.64 -8.37
N GLN A 229 -27.50 -1.34 -8.07
CA GLN A 229 -26.73 -0.33 -8.79
C GLN A 229 -25.22 -0.37 -8.52
N ASN A 230 -24.77 -1.03 -7.44
CA ASN A 230 -23.37 -1.01 -7.01
C ASN A 230 -22.56 -2.22 -7.50
N ILE A 231 -23.21 -3.27 -8.00
CA ILE A 231 -22.51 -4.47 -8.50
C ILE A 231 -23.33 -5.24 -9.53
N ALA A 232 -22.66 -5.63 -10.61
CA ALA A 232 -23.06 -6.74 -11.47
C ALA A 232 -21.99 -7.83 -11.40
N TYR A 233 -22.39 -9.09 -11.31
CA TYR A 233 -21.44 -10.21 -11.31
C TYR A 233 -21.95 -11.41 -12.09
N ALA A 234 -20.99 -12.21 -12.53
CA ALA A 234 -21.18 -13.47 -13.23
C ALA A 234 -20.52 -14.59 -12.43
N LEU A 235 -21.19 -15.74 -12.34
CA LEU A 235 -20.62 -16.98 -11.81
C LEU A 235 -20.48 -17.98 -12.95
N GLY A 236 -19.37 -18.71 -13.03
CA GLY A 236 -19.27 -19.85 -13.94
C GLY A 236 -20.42 -20.84 -13.73
N ALA A 237 -21.10 -21.27 -14.80
CA ALA A 237 -22.24 -22.18 -14.72
C ALA A 237 -21.91 -23.51 -14.00
N LYS A 238 -20.67 -23.99 -14.13
CA LYS A 238 -20.12 -25.24 -13.55
C LYS A 238 -19.33 -24.98 -12.28
N THR A 239 -18.38 -24.06 -12.31
CA THR A 239 -17.46 -23.83 -11.17
C THR A 239 -18.05 -22.94 -10.09
N ASN A 240 -19.02 -22.10 -10.45
CA ASN A 240 -19.47 -20.94 -9.66
C ASN A 240 -18.35 -19.96 -9.31
N MET A 241 -17.24 -19.96 -10.04
CA MET A 241 -16.17 -18.97 -9.87
C MET A 241 -16.71 -17.57 -10.21
N PRO A 242 -16.73 -16.61 -9.26
CA PRO A 242 -17.20 -15.26 -9.50
C PRO A 242 -16.21 -14.40 -10.28
N VAL A 243 -16.76 -13.53 -11.12
CA VAL A 243 -16.19 -12.21 -11.42
C VAL A 243 -17.28 -11.15 -11.29
N GLY A 244 -16.98 -10.06 -10.58
CA GLY A 244 -17.90 -8.94 -10.39
C GLY A 244 -17.27 -7.62 -10.78
N LEU A 245 -18.08 -6.70 -11.30
CA LEU A 245 -17.72 -5.30 -11.51
C LEU A 245 -18.51 -4.46 -10.52
N PHE A 246 -17.81 -3.76 -9.62
CA PHE A 246 -18.43 -3.12 -8.46
C PHE A 246 -17.90 -1.71 -8.19
N THR A 247 -18.65 -0.97 -7.37
CA THR A 247 -18.22 0.29 -6.79
C THR A 247 -18.79 0.51 -5.39
N PHE A 248 -18.02 1.19 -4.55
CA PHE A 248 -18.45 1.78 -3.27
C PHE A 248 -18.57 3.31 -3.35
N ASP A 249 -18.35 3.89 -4.53
CA ASP A 249 -18.31 5.33 -4.73
C ASP A 249 -19.73 5.88 -4.91
N GLU A 250 -20.30 6.41 -3.84
CA GLU A 250 -21.62 7.04 -3.85
C GLU A 250 -21.58 8.53 -4.27
N LYS A 251 -20.41 9.06 -4.63
CA LYS A 251 -20.26 10.49 -4.96
C LYS A 251 -21.02 10.88 -6.23
N TYR A 252 -21.09 9.98 -7.20
CA TYR A 252 -21.70 10.21 -8.50
C TYR A 252 -22.86 9.23 -8.72
N GLU A 253 -23.85 9.67 -9.49
CA GLU A 253 -24.92 8.79 -9.98
C GLU A 253 -24.26 7.66 -10.77
N HIS A 254 -24.58 6.42 -10.42
CA HIS A 254 -24.01 5.23 -11.06
C HIS A 254 -25.03 4.10 -11.10
N ASN A 255 -24.81 3.14 -11.99
CA ASN A 255 -25.63 1.94 -12.07
C ASN A 255 -24.85 0.78 -12.70
N ALA A 256 -25.32 -0.44 -12.42
CA ALA A 256 -24.79 -1.67 -12.95
C ALA A 256 -25.82 -2.36 -13.86
N VAL A 257 -25.34 -3.10 -14.86
CA VAL A 257 -26.18 -3.78 -15.85
C VAL A 257 -25.66 -5.18 -16.12
N ILE A 258 -26.59 -6.08 -16.47
CA ILE A 258 -26.28 -7.31 -17.22
C ILE A 258 -26.81 -7.11 -18.63
N SER A 259 -25.99 -7.34 -19.65
CA SER A 259 -26.30 -6.93 -21.02
C SER A 259 -26.12 -8.07 -22.03
N PRO A 260 -27.19 -8.81 -22.34
CA PRO A 260 -27.26 -9.72 -23.49
C PRO A 260 -26.94 -9.09 -24.84
N SER A 261 -27.18 -7.78 -24.98
CA SER A 261 -26.85 -7.03 -26.19
C SER A 261 -25.40 -6.53 -26.25
N TRP A 262 -24.58 -6.88 -25.25
CA TRP A 262 -23.17 -6.51 -25.14
C TRP A 262 -22.95 -4.99 -25.26
N THR A 263 -23.67 -4.23 -24.44
CA THR A 263 -23.72 -2.78 -24.54
C THR A 263 -22.46 -2.10 -24.02
N LYS A 264 -22.04 -1.06 -24.73
CA LYS A 264 -20.91 -0.19 -24.38
C LYS A 264 -21.35 1.22 -24.01
N ASP A 265 -22.63 1.54 -24.22
CA ASP A 265 -23.18 2.89 -24.09
C ASP A 265 -23.49 3.20 -22.63
N PRO A 266 -22.83 4.20 -22.01
CA PRO A 266 -23.07 4.54 -20.62
C PRO A 266 -24.53 4.93 -20.35
N ASP A 267 -25.26 5.47 -21.34
CA ASP A 267 -26.67 5.81 -21.17
C ASP A 267 -27.54 4.58 -20.90
N LYS A 268 -27.24 3.45 -21.57
CA LYS A 268 -27.95 2.20 -21.35
C LYS A 268 -27.56 1.57 -20.03
N ILE A 269 -26.27 1.58 -19.71
CA ILE A 269 -25.76 1.01 -18.46
C ILE A 269 -26.32 1.77 -17.26
N LEU A 270 -26.43 3.11 -17.32
CA LEU A 270 -26.99 3.94 -16.25
C LEU A 270 -28.48 3.68 -15.98
N LEU A 271 -29.23 3.14 -16.94
CA LEU A 271 -30.61 2.68 -16.68
C LEU A 271 -30.61 1.47 -15.74
N GLY A 272 -29.58 0.62 -15.80
CA GLY A 272 -29.42 -0.59 -15.01
C GLY A 272 -30.37 -1.72 -15.44
N GLY A 273 -30.38 -2.79 -14.66
CA GLY A 273 -31.23 -3.95 -14.94
C GLY A 273 -30.68 -4.84 -16.06
N CYS A 274 -31.58 -5.40 -16.86
CA CYS A 274 -31.28 -6.32 -17.95
C CYS A 274 -31.30 -5.55 -19.29
N ASP A 275 -30.16 -5.45 -19.96
CA ASP A 275 -29.98 -4.66 -21.19
C ASP A 275 -30.35 -3.15 -21.06
N GLY A 276 -30.28 -2.61 -19.84
CA GLY A 276 -30.60 -1.20 -19.57
C GLY A 276 -32.11 -0.91 -19.60
N ASP A 277 -32.95 -1.88 -19.25
CA ASP A 277 -34.39 -1.69 -19.15
C ASP A 277 -34.86 -0.99 -17.86
N GLY A 278 -33.96 -0.86 -16.88
CA GLY A 278 -34.24 -0.29 -15.57
C GLY A 278 -34.98 -1.22 -14.62
N ASP A 279 -35.19 -2.49 -14.98
CA ASP A 279 -35.75 -3.50 -14.09
C ASP A 279 -34.63 -4.25 -13.36
N GLU A 280 -34.34 -3.79 -12.14
CA GLU A 280 -33.35 -4.40 -11.25
C GLU A 280 -33.68 -5.84 -10.84
N ASN A 281 -34.92 -6.31 -11.06
CA ASN A 281 -35.36 -7.66 -10.74
C ASN A 281 -35.51 -8.54 -11.99
N ALA A 282 -35.08 -8.06 -13.16
CA ALA A 282 -35.22 -8.79 -14.41
C ALA A 282 -34.42 -10.11 -14.37
N THR A 283 -35.15 -11.23 -14.30
CA THR A 283 -34.55 -12.57 -14.31
C THR A 283 -34.22 -13.05 -15.73
N SER A 284 -34.61 -12.32 -16.78
CA SER A 284 -34.34 -12.72 -18.18
C SER A 284 -32.85 -12.69 -18.54
N CYS A 285 -32.04 -12.04 -17.72
CA CYS A 285 -30.59 -11.98 -17.85
C CYS A 285 -29.85 -12.90 -16.87
N SER A 286 -30.54 -13.79 -16.12
CA SER A 286 -29.89 -14.54 -15.02
C SER A 286 -28.94 -15.63 -15.47
N ASP A 287 -29.09 -16.14 -16.69
CA ASP A 287 -28.30 -17.25 -17.21
C ASP A 287 -28.02 -17.05 -18.71
N GLY A 288 -26.75 -17.11 -19.10
CA GLY A 288 -26.30 -17.02 -20.49
C GLY A 288 -24.94 -16.36 -20.66
N ASP A 289 -24.44 -16.41 -21.89
CA ASP A 289 -23.25 -15.69 -22.39
C ASP A 289 -23.53 -14.18 -22.52
N TYR A 290 -23.47 -13.47 -21.39
CA TYR A 290 -23.84 -12.06 -21.25
C TYR A 290 -22.76 -11.24 -20.57
N THR A 291 -22.63 -10.00 -21.03
CA THR A 291 -21.73 -9.01 -20.43
C THR A 291 -22.26 -8.42 -19.13
N ILE A 292 -21.35 -7.99 -18.25
CA ILE A 292 -21.61 -7.14 -17.10
C ILE A 292 -21.05 -5.73 -17.34
N GLY A 293 -21.70 -4.71 -16.80
CA GLY A 293 -21.27 -3.32 -16.99
C GLY A 293 -21.57 -2.42 -15.80
N MET A 294 -20.79 -1.35 -15.67
CA MET A 294 -20.93 -0.30 -14.66
C MET A 294 -20.73 1.06 -15.32
N ALA A 295 -21.59 2.02 -15.00
CA ALA A 295 -21.45 3.38 -15.52
C ALA A 295 -21.66 4.42 -14.43
N PHE A 296 -21.01 5.57 -14.61
CA PHE A 296 -21.04 6.74 -13.75
C PHE A 296 -21.45 7.97 -14.55
N LYS A 297 -22.16 8.87 -13.90
CA LYS A 297 -22.56 10.18 -14.42
C LYS A 297 -22.07 11.29 -13.50
N VAL A 298 -21.14 12.08 -14.04
CA VAL A 298 -20.47 13.18 -13.34
C VAL A 298 -21.24 14.50 -13.50
N ASN A 299 -22.07 14.60 -14.54
CA ASN A 299 -22.73 15.82 -15.02
C ASN A 299 -21.78 16.78 -15.72
N GLU A 300 -21.17 17.74 -15.03
CA GLU A 300 -20.34 18.77 -15.66
C GLU A 300 -18.90 18.70 -15.16
N ILE A 301 -17.94 18.98 -16.04
CA ILE A 301 -16.53 19.14 -15.70
C ILE A 301 -16.04 20.47 -16.29
N MET A 302 -15.67 21.41 -15.42
CA MET A 302 -15.17 22.73 -15.83
C MET A 302 -13.76 22.64 -16.45
N PRO A 303 -13.34 23.61 -17.28
CA PRO A 303 -11.97 23.68 -17.78
C PRO A 303 -10.92 23.54 -16.65
N GLY A 304 -10.01 22.57 -16.79
CA GLY A 304 -8.97 22.27 -15.81
C GLY A 304 -9.42 21.50 -14.57
N GLU A 305 -10.71 21.17 -14.45
CA GLU A 305 -11.23 20.33 -13.37
C GLU A 305 -10.93 18.86 -13.62
N THR A 306 -10.59 18.15 -12.54
CA THR A 306 -10.42 16.70 -12.52
C THR A 306 -11.48 16.09 -11.60
N VAL A 307 -12.17 15.08 -12.10
CA VAL A 307 -13.03 14.20 -11.30
C VAL A 307 -12.38 12.83 -11.18
N VAL A 308 -12.70 12.12 -10.10
CA VAL A 308 -12.15 10.80 -9.80
C VAL A 308 -13.30 9.84 -9.54
N LEU A 309 -13.30 8.72 -10.24
CA LEU A 309 -14.24 7.61 -10.07
C LEU A 309 -13.50 6.40 -9.52
N ASN A 310 -14.14 5.67 -8.60
CA ASN A 310 -13.57 4.45 -8.03
C ASN A 310 -14.46 3.26 -8.38
N LEU A 311 -13.86 2.23 -8.94
CA LEU A 311 -14.52 0.96 -9.27
C LEU A 311 -13.50 -0.18 -9.20
N GLY A 312 -13.94 -1.41 -9.33
CA GLY A 312 -13.04 -2.55 -9.33
C GLY A 312 -13.65 -3.81 -9.88
N TYR A 313 -12.77 -4.78 -10.15
CA TYR A 313 -13.15 -6.17 -10.39
C TYR A 313 -12.94 -7.00 -9.12
N LEU A 314 -13.89 -7.88 -8.88
CA LEU A 314 -13.94 -8.82 -7.76
C LEU A 314 -13.79 -10.24 -8.31
N PHE A 315 -12.87 -11.03 -7.77
CA PHE A 315 -12.64 -12.43 -8.15
C PHE A 315 -12.64 -13.32 -6.91
N GLY A 316 -12.69 -14.65 -7.06
CA GLY A 316 -12.48 -15.58 -5.94
C GLY A 316 -12.96 -17.00 -6.25
N ASN A 317 -12.87 -17.88 -5.25
CA ASN A 317 -13.43 -19.24 -5.31
C ASN A 317 -14.93 -19.28 -5.11
N SER A 318 -15.43 -18.33 -4.33
CA SER A 318 -16.83 -18.14 -4.07
C SER A 318 -17.10 -16.66 -3.90
N LEU A 319 -18.35 -16.26 -4.11
CA LEU A 319 -18.74 -14.86 -3.95
C LEU A 319 -18.55 -14.38 -2.51
N ALA A 320 -18.76 -15.26 -1.52
CA ALA A 320 -18.53 -14.93 -0.11
C ALA A 320 -17.04 -14.68 0.18
N GLU A 321 -16.15 -15.55 -0.30
CA GLU A 321 -14.71 -15.40 -0.13
C GLU A 321 -14.16 -14.17 -0.87
N ALA A 322 -14.67 -13.92 -2.08
CA ALA A 322 -14.31 -12.75 -2.86
C ALA A 322 -14.62 -11.44 -2.12
N ILE A 323 -15.82 -11.35 -1.53
CA ILE A 323 -16.19 -10.19 -0.72
C ILE A 323 -15.36 -10.14 0.57
N GLU A 324 -15.22 -11.28 1.25
CA GLU A 324 -14.47 -11.38 2.49
C GLU A 324 -13.03 -10.91 2.27
N SER A 325 -12.34 -11.33 1.21
CA SER A 325 -11.00 -10.82 0.88
C SER A 325 -11.02 -9.32 0.54
N SER A 326 -12.04 -8.84 -0.18
CA SER A 326 -12.20 -7.42 -0.54
C SER A 326 -12.47 -6.50 0.66
N THR A 327 -13.00 -7.06 1.76
CA THR A 327 -13.34 -6.35 3.00
C THR A 327 -12.32 -6.62 4.12
N LYS A 328 -11.58 -7.73 4.03
CA LYS A 328 -10.51 -8.19 4.91
C LYS A 328 -9.12 -7.98 4.29
N ALA A 329 -8.86 -6.78 3.77
CA ALA A 329 -7.51 -6.24 3.99
C ALA A 329 -7.38 -5.99 5.50
N VAL A 330 -7.11 -7.05 6.26
CA VAL A 330 -6.98 -6.94 7.71
C VAL A 330 -5.72 -6.12 7.95
N LEU A 331 -5.90 -4.96 8.58
CA LEU A 331 -4.79 -4.23 9.16
C LEU A 331 -4.27 -5.04 10.33
N ASP A 332 -3.32 -5.94 10.07
CA ASP A 332 -2.69 -6.80 11.05
C ASP A 332 -1.22 -6.43 11.26
N LYS A 333 -0.58 -7.09 12.24
CA LYS A 333 0.82 -6.85 12.56
C LYS A 333 1.71 -7.06 11.34
N THR A 334 1.42 -8.11 10.58
CA THR A 334 2.10 -8.50 9.36
C THR A 334 2.11 -7.36 8.33
N PHE A 335 0.97 -6.69 8.10
CA PHE A 335 0.88 -5.52 7.23
C PHE A 335 1.75 -4.37 7.76
N ILE A 336 1.63 -4.01 9.02
CA ILE A 336 2.37 -2.89 9.59
C ILE A 336 3.90 -3.14 9.59
N ASP A 337 4.31 -4.38 9.86
CA ASP A 337 5.72 -4.83 9.85
C ASP A 337 6.37 -4.65 8.48
N SER A 338 5.59 -4.79 7.41
CA SER A 338 6.07 -4.73 6.03
C SER A 338 6.04 -3.35 5.38
N LEU A 339 5.38 -2.36 6.00
CA LEU A 339 5.44 -0.96 5.54
C LEU A 339 6.90 -0.50 5.45
N GLY A 340 7.24 0.24 4.39
CA GLY A 340 8.56 0.84 4.22
C GLY A 340 8.86 1.93 5.25
N LEU A 341 10.01 2.59 5.12
CA LEU A 341 10.34 3.77 5.93
C LEU A 341 9.49 4.97 5.51
N GLY A 342 9.20 5.88 6.44
CA GLY A 342 8.43 7.10 6.21
C GLY A 342 7.04 7.07 6.82
N TRP A 343 6.19 8.02 6.37
CA TRP A 343 4.79 8.12 6.76
C TRP A 343 3.90 7.37 5.77
N HIS A 344 3.00 6.56 6.31
CA HIS A 344 2.00 5.80 5.57
C HIS A 344 0.62 6.19 6.10
N LEU A 345 -0.35 6.37 5.20
CA LEU A 345 -1.76 6.51 5.58
C LEU A 345 -2.46 5.20 5.25
N VAL A 346 -2.96 4.51 6.27
CA VAL A 346 -3.59 3.20 6.17
C VAL A 346 -5.00 3.25 6.74
N GLY A 347 -5.85 2.30 6.36
CA GLY A 347 -7.25 2.25 6.79
C GLY A 347 -7.58 0.90 7.41
N THR A 348 -8.59 0.86 8.27
CA THR A 348 -9.14 -0.40 8.80
C THR A 348 -10.62 -0.49 8.50
N SER A 349 -11.10 -1.66 8.09
CA SER A 349 -12.54 -1.97 7.98
C SER A 349 -13.14 -2.35 9.33
N GLU A 350 -12.33 -2.89 10.24
CA GLU A 350 -12.73 -3.40 11.55
C GLU A 350 -12.12 -2.60 12.71
N ALA A 351 -12.63 -2.84 13.92
CA ALA A 351 -12.06 -2.24 15.12
C ALA A 351 -10.70 -2.90 15.45
N ILE A 352 -9.67 -2.09 15.70
CA ILE A 352 -8.38 -2.59 16.20
C ILE A 352 -8.38 -2.47 17.71
N LEU A 353 -8.43 -3.61 18.39
CA LEU A 353 -8.41 -3.68 19.85
C LEU A 353 -7.02 -4.01 20.41
N ASP A 354 -6.16 -4.59 19.58
CA ASP A 354 -4.79 -4.92 19.91
C ASP A 354 -3.84 -3.94 19.22
N MET A 355 -3.26 -3.02 19.99
CA MET A 355 -2.33 -2.01 19.47
C MET A 355 -0.95 -2.58 19.16
N SER A 356 -0.65 -3.83 19.59
CA SER A 356 0.64 -4.47 19.33
C SER A 356 0.88 -4.75 17.85
N ILE A 357 -0.16 -4.68 17.01
CA ILE A 357 -0.01 -4.69 15.56
C ILE A 357 0.88 -3.55 15.06
N PHE A 358 1.05 -2.47 15.82
CA PHE A 358 1.87 -1.32 15.46
C PHE A 358 3.27 -1.32 16.09
N ASP A 359 3.73 -2.42 16.67
CA ASP A 359 5.01 -2.45 17.39
C ASP A 359 6.24 -2.24 16.48
N SER A 360 6.12 -2.43 15.16
CA SER A 360 7.17 -2.05 14.21
C SER A 360 7.14 -0.57 13.82
N ALA A 361 6.12 0.17 14.25
CA ALA A 361 5.98 1.60 13.96
C ALA A 361 6.58 2.43 15.09
N ASP A 362 7.24 3.52 14.71
CA ASP A 362 7.77 4.48 15.67
C ASP A 362 6.65 5.31 16.27
N ILE A 363 5.71 5.79 15.45
CA ILE A 363 4.60 6.63 15.88
C ILE A 363 3.37 6.30 15.04
N VAL A 364 2.21 6.21 15.69
CA VAL A 364 0.91 6.07 15.04
C VAL A 364 0.00 7.20 15.47
N TRP A 365 -0.75 7.76 14.52
CA TRP A 365 -1.78 8.77 14.78
C TRP A 365 -3.12 8.36 14.18
N VAL A 366 -4.21 8.63 14.91
CA VAL A 366 -5.58 8.48 14.43
C VAL A 366 -6.42 9.67 14.86
N TYR A 367 -7.34 10.12 14.01
CA TYR A 367 -8.33 11.11 14.40
C TYR A 367 -9.65 10.41 14.71
N GLN A 368 -10.01 10.33 15.99
CA GLN A 368 -11.26 9.72 16.43
C GLN A 368 -11.81 10.41 17.67
N ASP A 369 -13.13 10.33 17.86
CA ASP A 369 -13.83 10.99 18.97
C ASP A 369 -13.62 12.52 19.02
N GLY A 370 -13.38 13.14 17.87
CA GLY A 370 -13.18 14.59 17.74
C GLY A 370 -11.78 15.07 18.11
N SER A 371 -10.82 14.17 18.36
CA SER A 371 -9.44 14.51 18.72
C SER A 371 -8.41 13.62 18.02
N TRP A 372 -7.22 14.15 17.77
CA TRP A 372 -6.06 13.32 17.44
C TRP A 372 -5.64 12.51 18.65
N GLN A 373 -5.25 11.26 18.42
CA GLN A 373 -4.74 10.33 19.42
C GLN A 373 -3.46 9.67 18.89
N TRP A 374 -2.52 9.30 19.78
CA TRP A 374 -1.23 8.73 19.40
C TRP A 374 -0.94 7.35 20.01
N TYR A 375 -0.13 6.54 19.35
CA TYR A 375 0.48 5.33 19.93
C TYR A 375 1.96 5.28 19.56
N THR A 376 2.81 4.85 20.49
CA THR A 376 4.22 4.59 20.23
C THR A 376 4.75 3.54 21.19
N VAL A 377 5.57 2.62 20.68
CA VAL A 377 6.39 1.73 21.52
C VAL A 377 7.75 2.33 21.86
N ASN A 378 8.14 3.40 21.18
CA ASN A 378 9.47 4.00 21.30
C ASN A 378 9.48 5.06 22.41
N ASP A 379 10.19 4.75 23.50
CA ASP A 379 10.27 5.60 24.69
C ASP A 379 10.86 7.00 24.42
N ILE A 380 11.60 7.18 23.32
CA ILE A 380 12.15 8.48 22.92
C ILE A 380 11.03 9.47 22.57
N TYR A 381 9.94 9.01 21.97
CA TYR A 381 8.84 9.88 21.54
C TYR A 381 7.79 10.14 22.64
N LYS A 382 7.69 9.23 23.63
CA LYS A 382 6.65 9.31 24.68
C LYS A 382 6.61 10.66 25.41
N PRO A 383 7.72 11.26 25.89
CA PRO A 383 7.66 12.54 26.59
C PRO A 383 7.05 13.65 25.72
N THR A 384 7.49 13.76 24.47
CA THR A 384 7.00 14.78 23.52
C THR A 384 5.51 14.60 23.21
N LEU A 385 5.07 13.34 23.06
CA LEU A 385 3.67 13.03 22.78
C LEU A 385 2.77 13.27 23.99
N VAL A 386 3.24 12.98 25.21
CA VAL A 386 2.52 13.33 26.45
C VAL A 386 2.38 14.85 26.58
N ASP A 387 3.44 15.60 26.34
CA ASP A 387 3.45 17.07 26.42
C ASP A 387 2.55 17.74 25.37
N SER A 388 2.26 17.03 24.26
CA SER A 388 1.34 17.52 23.22
C SER A 388 -0.12 17.64 23.69
N GLY A 389 -0.49 16.96 24.77
CA GLY A 389 -1.85 16.96 25.33
C GLY A 389 -2.86 16.12 24.54
N PHE A 390 -2.44 15.42 23.48
CA PHE A 390 -3.28 14.43 22.80
C PHE A 390 -3.31 13.11 23.60
N PRO A 391 -4.46 12.42 23.69
CA PRO A 391 -4.57 11.16 24.40
C PRO A 391 -3.89 10.01 23.65
N GLU A 392 -3.48 8.99 24.40
CA GLU A 392 -2.96 7.73 23.84
C GLU A 392 -4.09 6.87 23.27
N ILE A 393 -3.83 6.20 22.14
CA ILE A 393 -4.76 5.27 21.49
C ILE A 393 -4.83 3.99 22.31
N LYS A 394 -6.04 3.58 22.67
CA LYS A 394 -6.31 2.28 23.32
C LYS A 394 -6.99 1.26 22.41
N SER A 395 -7.63 1.76 21.37
CA SER A 395 -8.31 1.00 20.33
C SER A 395 -8.59 1.95 19.17
N ILE A 396 -8.67 1.43 17.94
CA ILE A 396 -9.05 2.21 16.75
C ILE A 396 -10.43 1.73 16.26
N LYS A 397 -11.31 2.67 15.92
CA LYS A 397 -12.65 2.34 15.42
C LYS A 397 -12.61 1.80 13.97
N PRO A 398 -13.61 1.00 13.56
CA PRO A 398 -13.82 0.68 12.14
C PRO A 398 -13.81 1.94 11.27
N LEU A 399 -13.36 1.81 10.02
CA LEU A 399 -13.35 2.87 9.01
C LEU A 399 -12.52 4.11 9.40
N SER A 400 -11.50 3.92 10.24
CA SER A 400 -10.58 5.00 10.62
C SER A 400 -9.39 5.09 9.67
N GLY A 401 -8.98 6.31 9.33
CA GLY A 401 -7.68 6.60 8.70
C GLY A 401 -6.58 6.71 9.77
N ILE A 402 -5.48 6.01 9.56
CA ILE A 402 -4.40 5.80 10.52
C ILE A 402 -3.08 6.22 9.86
N TRP A 403 -2.37 7.16 10.46
CA TRP A 403 -1.03 7.54 10.02
C TRP A 403 -0.01 6.70 10.77
N VAL A 404 0.84 5.98 10.05
CA VAL A 404 1.89 5.10 10.60
C VAL A 404 3.24 5.62 10.15
N TYR A 405 4.13 5.93 11.09
CA TYR A 405 5.49 6.36 10.82
C TYR A 405 6.48 5.27 11.17
N LYS A 406 7.40 4.99 10.24
CA LYS A 406 8.55 4.09 10.43
C LYS A 406 9.83 4.81 10.09
N LYS A 407 10.86 4.69 10.90
CA LYS A 407 12.17 5.28 10.64
C LYS A 407 13.23 4.19 10.71
N GLU A 408 14.24 4.32 9.86
CA GLU A 408 15.45 3.54 10.06
C GLU A 408 16.06 3.94 11.40
N ILE A 409 16.28 2.96 12.27
CA ILE A 409 17.18 3.15 13.40
C ILE A 409 18.58 3.27 12.78
N THR A 410 18.96 4.49 12.41
CA THR A 410 20.33 4.78 12.01
C THR A 410 21.17 4.72 13.28
N ILE A 411 21.76 3.56 13.55
CA ILE A 411 22.88 3.48 14.49
C ILE A 411 24.01 4.24 13.79
N PRO A 412 24.52 5.36 14.33
CA PRO A 412 25.66 6.03 13.73
C PRO A 412 26.86 5.08 13.78
N VAL A 413 27.20 4.49 12.64
CA VAL A 413 28.50 3.86 12.45
C VAL A 413 29.50 4.99 12.38
N ILE A 414 30.25 5.22 13.46
CA ILE A 414 31.34 6.20 13.45
C ILE A 414 32.46 5.60 12.60
N GLU A 415 32.71 6.18 11.42
CA GLU A 415 33.86 5.85 10.59
C GLU A 415 35.16 6.15 11.33
N THR A 416 36.11 5.23 11.18
CA THR A 416 37.46 5.19 11.75
C THR A 416 38.15 6.55 11.82
N ILE A 417 38.46 7.03 13.03
CA ILE A 417 39.34 8.19 13.23
C ILE A 417 40.78 7.68 13.35
N THR A 418 41.62 7.98 12.37
CA THR A 418 43.07 7.71 12.43
C THR A 418 43.77 8.87 13.14
N THR A 419 44.33 8.63 14.33
CA THR A 419 45.17 9.64 15.02
C THR A 419 46.64 9.43 14.69
N SER A 420 47.33 10.50 14.31
CA SER A 420 48.79 10.54 14.16
C SER A 420 49.43 11.26 15.34
N SER A 421 49.80 10.53 16.39
CA SER A 421 50.86 10.96 17.32
C SER A 421 51.35 9.80 18.17
N SER A 422 52.67 9.76 18.36
CA SER A 422 53.42 8.74 19.08
C SER A 422 53.15 8.77 20.59
N ALA A 423 52.24 7.90 21.04
CA ALA A 423 52.30 7.15 22.30
C ALA A 423 51.01 6.32 22.38
N ASP A 424 51.18 5.02 22.63
CA ASP A 424 50.15 4.01 22.86
C ASP A 424 48.87 4.55 23.49
N LEU A 425 47.73 4.36 22.82
CA LEU A 425 46.43 4.09 23.44
C LEU A 425 45.49 3.47 22.39
N GLY A 426 44.90 2.32 22.73
CA GLY A 426 43.99 1.55 21.88
C GLY A 426 42.66 2.26 21.57
N THR A 427 41.99 1.76 20.53
CA THR A 427 40.67 2.22 20.08
C THR A 427 39.60 1.90 21.13
N VAL A 428 38.79 2.89 21.52
CA VAL A 428 37.65 2.72 22.44
C VAL A 428 36.35 2.70 21.64
N TYR A 429 35.52 1.67 21.86
CA TYR A 429 34.15 1.58 21.36
C TYR A 429 33.16 1.92 22.49
N MET A 430 32.15 2.74 22.20
CA MET A 430 31.01 2.95 23.10
C MET A 430 29.85 2.04 22.67
N VAL A 431 29.31 1.26 23.62
CA VAL A 431 28.12 0.43 23.44
C VAL A 431 26.97 1.11 24.19
N SER A 432 25.80 1.32 23.57
CA SER A 432 24.63 1.85 24.27
C SER A 432 23.97 0.79 25.16
N GLU A 433 23.26 1.24 26.19
CA GLU A 433 22.60 0.43 27.23
C GLU A 433 21.71 -0.72 26.70
N SER A 434 21.22 -0.61 25.46
CA SER A 434 20.36 -1.61 24.82
C SER A 434 21.08 -2.85 24.29
N GLU A 435 22.42 -2.94 24.38
CA GLU A 435 23.21 -4.07 23.84
C GLU A 435 24.14 -4.77 24.86
N ILE A 436 23.85 -4.73 26.16
CA ILE A 436 24.60 -5.53 27.15
C ILE A 436 23.98 -6.93 27.29
N ILE A 437 24.11 -7.74 26.23
CA ILE A 437 23.99 -9.20 26.31
C ILE A 437 25.37 -9.74 25.93
N SER A 438 26.12 -10.23 26.94
CA SER A 438 27.53 -10.65 26.92
C SER A 438 28.22 -10.65 25.55
N LYS A 439 29.03 -9.62 25.29
CA LYS A 439 29.96 -9.60 24.15
C LYS A 439 31.40 -9.55 24.66
N LYS A 440 32.26 -10.27 23.96
CA LYS A 440 33.69 -10.39 24.20
C LYS A 440 34.42 -9.79 23.01
N PHE A 441 35.38 -8.91 23.27
CA PHE A 441 36.17 -8.26 22.24
C PHE A 441 37.65 -8.42 22.53
N ASP A 442 38.41 -8.74 21.49
CA ASP A 442 39.86 -8.79 21.55
C ASP A 442 40.40 -7.49 20.95
N LEU A 443 41.11 -6.72 21.77
CA LEU A 443 41.82 -5.52 21.36
C LEU A 443 43.28 -5.92 21.13
N VAL A 444 43.82 -5.60 19.96
CA VAL A 444 45.22 -5.90 19.63
C VAL A 444 45.98 -4.59 19.60
N ASP A 445 47.03 -4.47 20.39
CA ASP A 445 47.91 -3.30 20.36
C ASP A 445 48.82 -3.31 19.12
N ASP A 446 49.57 -2.23 18.93
CA ASP A 446 50.48 -2.07 17.79
C ASP A 446 51.73 -2.96 17.86
N THR A 447 51.98 -3.61 19.00
CA THR A 447 53.01 -4.65 19.17
C THR A 447 52.50 -6.05 18.83
N GLY A 448 51.19 -6.20 18.61
CA GLY A 448 50.51 -7.47 18.32
C GLY A 448 50.07 -8.23 19.57
N SER A 449 50.16 -7.63 20.75
CA SER A 449 49.67 -8.21 22.00
C SER A 449 48.16 -8.02 22.10
N THR A 450 47.45 -9.01 22.62
CA THR A 450 45.98 -9.03 22.66
C THR A 450 45.49 -8.83 24.09
N VAL A 451 44.68 -7.79 24.31
CA VAL A 451 43.94 -7.53 25.54
C VAL A 451 42.48 -7.90 25.29
N THR A 452 41.95 -8.81 26.09
CA THR A 452 40.57 -9.27 25.96
C THR A 452 39.70 -8.54 26.96
N VAL A 453 38.63 -7.91 26.46
CA VAL A 453 37.63 -7.20 27.26
C VAL A 453 36.31 -7.96 27.18
N GLU A 454 35.80 -8.36 28.33
CA GLU A 454 34.56 -9.12 28.46
C GLU A 454 33.56 -8.31 29.30
N PHE A 455 32.41 -7.99 28.70
CA PHE A 455 31.33 -7.29 29.38
C PHE A 455 30.36 -8.30 29.99
N ASN A 456 30.29 -8.30 31.31
CA ASN A 456 29.35 -9.16 32.04
C ASN A 456 28.03 -8.43 32.27
N SER A 457 26.96 -9.20 32.48
CA SER A 457 25.59 -8.70 32.68
C SER A 457 25.39 -7.91 33.98
N ASP A 458 26.42 -7.73 34.79
CA ASP A 458 26.42 -7.04 36.09
C ASP A 458 27.20 -5.72 36.07
N TYR A 459 27.48 -5.17 34.89
CA TYR A 459 28.21 -3.90 34.70
C TYR A 459 29.66 -3.93 35.21
N THR A 460 30.22 -5.14 35.36
CA THR A 460 31.66 -5.34 35.58
C THR A 460 32.38 -5.49 34.24
N VAL A 461 33.52 -4.82 34.12
CA VAL A 461 34.44 -4.95 32.98
C VAL A 461 35.73 -5.56 33.51
N THR A 462 36.01 -6.78 33.09
CA THR A 462 37.28 -7.46 33.39
C THR A 462 38.24 -7.24 32.22
N VAL A 463 39.37 -6.60 32.49
CA VAL A 463 40.46 -6.40 31.53
C VAL A 463 41.55 -7.41 31.84
N VAL A 464 41.88 -8.27 30.87
CA VAL A 464 42.99 -9.21 30.98
C VAL A 464 44.15 -8.70 30.14
N ASP A 465 45.24 -8.34 30.80
CA ASP A 465 46.45 -7.86 30.14
C ASP A 465 47.22 -9.01 29.48
N ALA A 466 48.15 -8.68 28.57
CA ALA A 466 48.89 -9.65 27.77
C ALA A 466 49.76 -10.61 28.61
N ASP A 467 50.12 -10.22 29.84
CA ASP A 467 50.84 -11.06 30.80
C ASP A 467 49.92 -11.99 31.64
N GLY A 468 48.61 -11.89 31.45
CA GLY A 468 47.57 -12.66 32.13
C GLY A 468 47.04 -12.01 33.42
N SER A 469 47.51 -10.82 33.79
CA SER A 469 46.97 -10.06 34.92
C SER A 469 45.55 -9.59 34.63
N THR A 470 44.69 -9.57 35.64
CA THR A 470 43.26 -9.22 35.50
C THR A 470 42.89 -8.05 36.39
N TYR A 471 42.16 -7.10 35.82
CA TYR A 471 41.67 -5.90 36.51
C TYR A 471 40.17 -5.78 36.30
N ASP A 472 39.43 -5.74 37.41
CA ASP A 472 37.97 -5.60 37.39
C ASP A 472 37.58 -4.16 37.67
N TYR A 473 36.78 -3.59 36.79
CA TYR A 473 36.20 -2.26 36.94
C TYR A 473 34.68 -2.40 37.07
N THR A 474 34.10 -1.67 38.02
CA THR A 474 32.64 -1.67 38.20
C THR A 474 32.10 -0.30 37.85
N TRP A 475 31.15 -0.27 36.92
CA TRP A 475 30.35 0.92 36.66
C TRP A 475 29.19 0.96 37.64
N SER A 476 28.93 2.12 38.22
CA SER A 476 27.70 2.36 38.98
C SER A 476 26.98 3.60 38.46
N VAL A 477 25.66 3.60 38.58
CA VAL A 477 24.82 4.75 38.21
C VAL A 477 24.21 5.30 39.49
N ASP A 478 24.39 6.59 39.77
CA ASP A 478 23.72 7.21 40.93
C ASP A 478 22.22 7.42 40.68
N SER A 479 21.52 7.88 41.72
CA SER A 479 20.09 8.16 41.67
C SER A 479 19.67 9.24 40.66
N ASP A 480 20.64 9.99 40.11
CA ASP A 480 20.41 11.06 39.14
C ASP A 480 20.79 10.63 37.71
N GLY A 481 21.15 9.36 37.49
CA GLY A 481 21.49 8.81 36.19
C GLY A 481 22.95 9.08 35.75
N LYS A 482 23.84 9.44 36.68
CA LYS A 482 25.25 9.70 36.36
C LYS A 482 26.07 8.42 36.49
N LEU A 483 26.92 8.17 35.49
CA LEU A 483 27.84 7.03 35.48
C LEU A 483 29.10 7.33 36.30
N PHE A 484 29.49 6.41 37.17
CA PHE A 484 30.74 6.41 37.94
C PHE A 484 31.56 5.18 37.60
N LEU A 485 32.86 5.38 37.40
CA LEU A 485 33.83 4.30 37.29
C LEU A 485 34.63 4.26 38.60
N THR A 486 34.66 3.10 39.25
CA THR A 486 35.43 2.92 40.48
C THR A 486 36.55 1.93 40.20
N SER A 487 37.80 2.33 40.48
CA SER A 487 38.97 1.44 40.50
C SER A 487 39.63 1.47 41.87
N GLU A 488 40.23 0.36 42.28
CA GLU A 488 41.24 0.35 43.35
C GLU A 488 42.64 0.32 42.69
N GLY A 489 43.24 1.49 42.41
CA GLY A 489 44.59 1.60 41.83
C GLY A 489 44.83 2.83 40.94
N GLU A 490 46.11 3.19 40.76
CA GLU A 490 46.68 4.48 40.25
C GLU A 490 45.99 5.16 39.03
N ASP A 491 46.25 6.49 38.94
CA ASP A 491 45.78 7.51 37.99
C ASP A 491 45.12 7.02 36.69
N ILE A 492 43.83 7.32 36.55
CA ILE A 492 43.05 7.10 35.32
C ILE A 492 42.90 8.44 34.59
N THR A 493 43.27 8.48 33.31
CA THR A 493 42.88 9.58 32.41
C THR A 493 41.61 9.18 31.65
N VAL A 494 40.52 9.92 31.87
CA VAL A 494 39.24 9.72 31.17
C VAL A 494 39.05 10.85 30.15
N THR A 495 38.94 10.51 28.87
CA THR A 495 38.65 11.47 27.79
C THR A 495 37.28 11.19 27.20
N PHE A 496 36.40 12.20 27.19
CA PHE A 496 35.05 12.09 26.63
C PHE A 496 35.01 12.67 25.21
N TYR A 497 34.36 11.98 24.28
CA TYR A 497 34.05 12.52 22.95
C TYR A 497 32.56 12.30 22.62
N GLY A 498 31.84 13.40 22.39
CA GLY A 498 30.43 13.44 22.01
C GLY A 498 29.93 14.89 21.97
N PRO A 499 28.79 15.20 21.31
CA PRO A 499 28.24 16.55 21.32
C PRO A 499 27.75 16.88 22.73
N VAL A 500 28.39 17.86 23.36
CA VAL A 500 27.97 18.41 24.64
C VAL A 500 27.13 19.65 24.36
N GLU A 501 25.85 19.65 24.74
CA GLU A 501 25.02 20.85 24.61
C GLU A 501 25.64 22.03 25.38
N ALA A 502 25.50 23.24 24.82
CA ALA A 502 26.00 24.45 25.44
C ALA A 502 25.34 24.68 26.81
N GLY A 503 26.11 24.51 27.89
CA GLY A 503 25.64 24.71 29.27
C GLY A 503 25.80 23.50 30.19
N THR A 504 26.17 22.33 29.65
CA THR A 504 26.50 21.15 30.45
C THR A 504 27.74 21.41 31.32
N LYS A 505 27.61 21.21 32.64
CA LYS A 505 28.73 21.30 33.58
C LYS A 505 29.14 19.90 34.00
N LEU A 506 30.38 19.54 33.69
CA LEU A 506 31.00 18.32 34.20
C LEU A 506 31.61 18.61 35.58
N TYR A 507 31.41 17.72 36.54
CA TYR A 507 32.06 17.76 37.84
C TYR A 507 32.79 16.43 38.03
N LEU A 508 34.09 16.51 38.33
CA LEU A 508 34.91 15.39 38.76
C LEU A 508 35.30 15.67 40.20
N GLU A 509 34.94 14.77 41.12
CA GLU A 509 35.35 14.85 42.51
C GLU A 509 36.18 13.60 42.81
N PHE A 510 37.42 13.81 43.24
CA PHE A 510 38.35 12.75 43.60
C PHE A 510 38.30 12.57 45.12
N ASP A 511 38.12 11.34 45.60
CA ASP A 511 37.95 11.03 47.02
C ASP A 511 39.30 10.87 47.76
N ASP A 512 40.35 11.59 47.35
CA ASP A 512 41.67 11.53 47.99
C ASP A 512 42.11 12.84 48.68
N GLY A 513 41.30 13.90 48.58
CA GLY A 513 41.56 15.17 49.25
C GLY A 513 42.77 15.95 48.72
N THR A 514 43.31 15.60 47.54
CA THR A 514 44.40 16.36 46.91
C THR A 514 44.01 16.92 45.55
N SER A 515 43.82 18.24 45.50
CA SER A 515 43.48 18.98 44.29
C SER A 515 44.73 19.45 43.53
N GLU A 516 45.20 18.68 42.55
CA GLU A 516 45.98 19.22 41.42
C GLU A 516 45.42 18.71 40.09
N VAL A 517 44.68 19.59 39.40
CA VAL A 517 44.19 19.34 38.04
C VAL A 517 45.25 19.82 37.06
N ASN A 518 45.92 18.90 36.37
CA ASN A 518 46.70 19.23 35.18
C ASN A 518 45.76 19.36 33.97
N THR A 519 45.43 20.62 33.65
CA THR A 519 44.87 21.17 32.39
C THR A 519 43.95 20.26 31.55
N ILE A 520 42.64 20.57 31.55
CA ILE A 520 41.68 20.04 30.56
C ILE A 520 41.76 20.90 29.29
N THR A 521 42.12 20.30 28.15
CA THR A 521 42.06 20.97 26.84
C THR A 521 40.85 20.48 26.07
N LEU A 522 39.87 21.35 25.84
CA LEU A 522 38.76 21.08 24.95
C LEU A 522 39.22 21.35 23.50
N VAL A 523 39.26 20.32 22.66
CA VAL A 523 39.39 20.51 21.21
C VAL A 523 38.01 20.30 20.60
N THR A 524 37.39 21.40 20.16
CA THR A 524 36.19 21.35 19.33
C THR A 524 36.62 21.60 17.90
N ASP A 525 36.53 20.59 17.02
CA ASP A 525 36.52 20.83 15.58
C ASP A 525 35.11 21.23 15.13
N ILE A 526 35.05 22.19 14.20
CA ILE A 526 33.84 22.79 13.64
C ILE A 526 33.21 21.86 12.60
#